data_AF-A0AAX2IV62-F1
#
_entry.id   AF-A0AAX2IV62-F1
#
_cell.length_a   1.000
_cell.length_b   1.000
_cell.length_c   1.000
_cell.angle_alpha   90.00
_cell.angle_beta   90.00
_cell.angle_gamma   90.00
#
_symmetry.space_group_name_H-M   'P 1'
#
loop_
_entity.id
_entity.type
_entity.pdbx_description
1 polymer ?
#
loop_
_entity_poly.entity_id
_entity_poly.type
_entity_poly.pdbx_seq_one_letter_code
_entity_poly.pdbx_strand_id
1 'polypeptide(L)'
;MNFNFIKSIWIAGLIGITPTMSYSDPNIQYQETLQSHCFETWMNKMDSSIDKETYKQFGDKYCRCISTKNLDNKTGVQKAIRNCLPQTILHDAMDELEEEVTLSEVTTQTIEQYCLNRWSLIYPSQSDEDKKTIQAYCACVKTKLLSFIEQIEKISNKEYNEAINDINTICSENLNQ
;
A
#
# COMPACT_ATOMS: atom_id res chain seq x y z
N MET A 1 13.46 -1.96 52.76
CA MET A 1 13.38 -3.44 52.74
C MET A 1 14.52 -3.92 51.88
N ASN A 2 15.45 -4.65 52.49
CA ASN A 2 16.78 -4.99 51.97
C ASN A 2 16.71 -5.99 50.80
N PHE A 3 17.48 -5.72 49.75
CA PHE A 3 17.86 -6.70 48.74
C PHE A 3 19.17 -7.37 49.17
N ASN A 4 19.10 -8.66 49.46
CA ASN A 4 20.24 -9.57 49.44
C ASN A 4 19.71 -10.96 49.13
N PHE A 5 20.23 -11.62 48.10
CA PHE A 5 20.87 -12.93 48.22
C PHE A 5 21.42 -13.34 46.85
N ILE A 6 22.76 -13.27 46.73
CA ILE A 6 23.52 -13.95 45.70
C ILE A 6 23.70 -15.40 46.14
N LYS A 7 23.45 -16.36 45.25
CA LYS A 7 24.19 -17.62 45.23
C LYS A 7 24.44 -18.05 43.78
N SER A 8 25.73 -18.10 43.44
CA SER A 8 26.29 -18.68 42.23
C SER A 8 25.90 -20.14 42.06
N ILE A 9 25.56 -20.54 40.83
CA ILE A 9 25.79 -21.89 40.32
C ILE A 9 26.43 -21.75 38.94
N TRP A 10 27.67 -22.24 38.86
CA TRP A 10 28.38 -22.48 37.61
C TRP A 10 27.76 -23.69 36.90
N ILE A 11 27.39 -23.54 35.63
CA ILE A 11 27.25 -24.67 34.71
C ILE A 11 28.06 -24.33 33.46
N ALA A 12 29.20 -24.99 33.34
CA ALA A 12 29.92 -25.10 32.09
C ALA A 12 29.12 -26.01 31.14
N GLY A 13 28.77 -25.48 29.98
CA GLY A 13 28.15 -26.22 28.88
C GLY A 13 28.75 -25.76 27.56
N LEU A 14 29.82 -26.44 27.12
CA LEU A 14 30.29 -26.40 25.75
C LEU A 14 29.21 -27.01 24.86
N ILE A 15 28.55 -26.18 24.04
CA ILE A 15 27.81 -26.64 22.87
C ILE A 15 28.26 -25.79 21.69
N GLY A 16 28.71 -26.49 20.65
CA GLY A 16 29.44 -25.95 19.53
C GLY A 16 28.76 -24.78 18.85
N ILE A 17 29.59 -23.82 18.43
CA ILE A 17 29.22 -22.79 17.48
C ILE A 17 29.06 -23.50 16.13
N THR A 18 27.89 -24.07 15.87
CA THR A 18 27.46 -24.25 14.50
C THR A 18 27.13 -22.84 13.99
N PRO A 19 27.76 -22.35 12.92
CA PRO A 19 27.19 -21.21 12.23
C PRO A 19 25.84 -21.68 11.74
N THR A 20 24.77 -21.24 12.39
CA THR A 20 23.45 -21.30 11.78
C THR A 20 23.57 -20.48 10.52
N MET A 21 23.75 -21.15 9.38
CA MET A 21 23.49 -20.54 8.09
C MET A 21 22.05 -20.07 8.19
N SER A 22 21.88 -18.76 8.39
CA SER A 22 20.62 -18.08 8.17
C SER A 22 20.24 -18.43 6.74
N TYR A 23 19.33 -19.38 6.59
CA TYR A 23 18.67 -19.63 5.31
C TYR A 23 17.87 -18.36 5.04
N SER A 24 18.45 -17.45 4.27
CA SER A 24 17.68 -16.41 3.60
C SER A 24 16.70 -17.16 2.70
N ASP A 25 15.41 -17.08 3.02
CA ASP A 25 14.38 -17.64 2.16
C ASP A 25 14.56 -17.01 0.77
N PRO A 26 14.84 -17.79 -0.28
CA PRO A 26 15.05 -17.26 -1.62
C PRO A 26 13.84 -16.46 -2.12
N ASN A 27 12.63 -16.71 -1.59
CA ASN A 27 11.46 -15.89 -1.88
C ASN A 27 11.56 -14.47 -1.29
N ILE A 28 12.14 -14.31 -0.10
CA ILE A 28 12.31 -12.99 0.53
C ILE A 28 13.32 -12.17 -0.27
N GLN A 29 14.45 -12.76 -0.64
CA GLN A 29 15.48 -12.08 -1.44
C GLN A 29 14.96 -11.72 -2.85
N TYR A 30 14.13 -12.57 -3.46
CA TYR A 30 13.48 -12.29 -4.73
C TYR A 30 12.45 -11.16 -4.63
N GLN A 31 11.65 -11.11 -3.55
CA GLN A 31 10.69 -10.04 -3.31
C GLN A 31 11.37 -8.69 -3.07
N GLU A 32 12.46 -8.66 -2.29
CA GLU A 32 13.24 -7.44 -2.04
C GLU A 32 13.89 -6.89 -3.32
N THR A 33 14.42 -7.77 -4.19
CA THR A 33 15.00 -7.37 -5.48
C THR A 33 13.94 -6.85 -6.45
N LEU A 34 12.77 -7.49 -6.50
CA LEU A 34 11.65 -7.03 -7.31
C LEU A 34 11.08 -5.68 -6.85
N GLN A 35 10.90 -5.50 -5.54
CA GLN A 35 10.45 -4.22 -4.97
C GLN A 35 11.45 -3.10 -5.28
N SER A 36 12.75 -3.37 -5.10
CA SER A 36 13.82 -2.41 -5.40
C SER A 36 13.81 -2.00 -6.87
N HIS A 37 13.71 -2.96 -7.79
CA HIS A 37 13.67 -2.67 -9.22
C HIS A 37 12.41 -1.90 -9.65
N CYS A 38 11.25 -2.25 -9.08
CA CYS A 38 10.02 -1.49 -9.28
C CYS A 38 10.18 -0.04 -8.81
N PHE A 39 10.75 0.15 -7.63
CA PHE A 39 10.91 1.47 -7.02
C PHE A 39 11.88 2.36 -7.80
N GLU A 40 13.02 1.82 -8.24
CA GLU A 40 13.94 2.53 -9.12
C GLU A 40 13.26 2.97 -10.42
N THR A 41 12.47 2.07 -11.02
CA THR A 41 11.70 2.37 -12.24
C THR A 41 10.64 3.45 -11.99
N TRP A 42 9.98 3.42 -10.83
CA TRP A 42 9.00 4.43 -10.42
C TRP A 42 9.65 5.81 -10.28
N MET A 43 10.78 5.90 -9.57
CA MET A 43 11.50 7.16 -9.35
C MET A 43 12.04 7.77 -10.64
N ASN A 44 12.39 6.95 -11.63
CA ASN A 44 12.82 7.44 -12.95
C ASN A 44 11.70 8.11 -13.77
N LYS A 45 10.42 7.92 -13.38
CA LYS A 45 9.26 8.56 -14.01
C LYS A 45 8.82 9.85 -13.34
N MET A 46 9.48 10.23 -12.25
CA MET A 46 9.10 11.41 -11.47
C MET A 46 9.20 12.68 -12.31
N ASP A 47 8.12 13.44 -12.40
CA ASP A 47 8.14 14.78 -12.95
C ASP A 47 8.70 15.76 -11.91
N SER A 48 9.47 16.74 -12.36
CA SER A 48 9.99 17.84 -11.54
C SER A 48 8.92 18.66 -10.81
N SER A 49 7.67 18.65 -11.29
CA SER A 49 6.55 19.36 -10.68
C SER A 49 5.93 18.63 -9.48
N ILE A 50 6.29 17.37 -9.23
CA ILE A 50 5.71 16.54 -8.17
C ILE A 50 6.58 16.64 -6.91
N ASP A 51 5.97 16.72 -5.73
CA ASP A 51 6.71 16.61 -4.47
C ASP A 51 7.45 15.28 -4.39
N LYS A 52 8.77 15.36 -4.21
CA LYS A 52 9.64 14.19 -4.25
C LYS A 52 9.35 13.22 -3.11
N GLU A 53 9.06 13.71 -1.91
CA GLU A 53 8.88 12.83 -0.76
C GLU A 53 7.54 12.11 -0.84
N THR A 54 6.46 12.81 -1.19
CA THR A 54 5.15 12.18 -1.44
C THR A 54 5.22 11.15 -2.57
N TYR A 55 5.85 11.50 -3.70
CA TYR A 55 5.99 10.57 -4.84
C TYR A 55 6.80 9.32 -4.49
N LYS A 56 7.84 9.49 -3.67
CA LYS A 56 8.69 8.42 -3.16
C LYS A 56 7.91 7.51 -2.20
N GLN A 57 7.18 8.08 -1.24
CA GLN A 57 6.38 7.31 -0.28
C GLN A 57 5.28 6.51 -0.97
N PHE A 58 4.58 7.13 -1.92
CA PHE A 58 3.61 6.43 -2.78
C PHE A 58 4.29 5.28 -3.54
N GLY A 59 5.44 5.56 -4.16
CA GLY A 59 6.20 4.57 -4.92
C GLY A 59 6.59 3.35 -4.10
N ASP A 60 7.01 3.53 -2.84
CA ASP A 60 7.33 2.41 -1.95
C ASP A 60 6.08 1.56 -1.64
N LYS A 61 4.96 2.19 -1.28
CA LYS A 61 3.68 1.48 -1.04
C LYS A 61 3.22 0.71 -2.27
N TYR A 62 3.26 1.35 -3.44
CA TYR A 62 2.90 0.74 -4.72
C TYR A 62 3.79 -0.46 -5.07
N CYS A 63 5.11 -0.30 -4.99
CA CYS A 63 6.05 -1.36 -5.34
C CYS A 63 6.06 -2.51 -4.34
N ARG A 64 5.74 -2.24 -3.07
CA ARG A 64 5.47 -3.29 -2.08
C ARG A 64 4.21 -4.08 -2.42
N CYS A 65 3.15 -3.44 -2.94
CA CYS A 65 2.00 -4.19 -3.44
C CYS A 65 2.40 -5.07 -4.62
N ILE A 66 3.15 -4.54 -5.59
CA ILE A 66 3.58 -5.28 -6.78
C ILE A 66 4.40 -6.52 -6.42
N SER A 67 5.31 -6.43 -5.43
CA SER A 67 6.16 -7.56 -5.01
C SER A 67 5.39 -8.74 -4.41
N THR A 68 4.12 -8.54 -4.03
CA THR A 68 3.23 -9.61 -3.54
C THR A 68 2.44 -10.31 -4.65
N LYS A 69 2.49 -9.82 -5.90
CA LYS A 69 1.68 -10.35 -7.00
C LYS A 69 2.46 -11.39 -7.81
N ASN A 70 1.71 -12.26 -8.50
CA ASN A 70 2.30 -13.15 -9.50
C ASN A 70 2.63 -12.34 -10.78
N LEU A 71 3.91 -12.31 -11.15
CA LEU A 71 4.43 -11.56 -12.30
C LEU A 71 4.98 -12.46 -13.42
N ASP A 72 4.61 -13.75 -13.42
CA ASP A 72 5.21 -14.78 -14.28
C ASP A 72 4.99 -14.54 -15.78
N ASN A 73 4.06 -13.64 -16.13
CA ASN A 73 3.75 -13.28 -17.51
C ASN A 73 3.20 -11.85 -17.63
N LYS A 74 3.09 -11.34 -18.87
CA LYS A 74 2.58 -10.00 -19.17
C LYS A 74 1.19 -9.73 -18.58
N THR A 75 0.30 -10.71 -18.62
CA THR A 75 -1.05 -10.61 -18.06
C THR A 75 -1.01 -10.46 -16.54
N GLY A 76 -0.15 -11.22 -15.86
CA GLY A 76 0.10 -11.11 -14.43
C GLY A 76 0.62 -9.73 -14.04
N VAL A 77 1.59 -9.20 -14.80
CA VAL A 77 2.12 -7.84 -14.61
C VAL A 77 1.04 -6.78 -14.80
N GLN A 78 0.24 -6.85 -15.86
CA GLN A 78 -0.83 -5.89 -16.10
C GLN A 78 -1.89 -5.93 -15.00
N LYS A 79 -2.26 -7.14 -14.54
CA LYS A 79 -3.19 -7.31 -13.41
C LYS A 79 -2.61 -6.75 -12.11
N ALA A 80 -1.32 -6.95 -11.87
CA ALA A 80 -0.64 -6.39 -10.71
C ALA A 80 -0.68 -4.86 -10.72
N ILE A 81 -0.36 -4.23 -11.85
CA ILE A 81 -0.43 -2.76 -12.01
C ILE A 81 -1.87 -2.26 -11.80
N ARG A 82 -2.84 -2.89 -12.48
CA ARG A 82 -4.26 -2.53 -12.42
C ARG A 82 -4.87 -2.68 -11.02
N ASN A 83 -4.31 -3.55 -10.19
CA ASN A 83 -4.77 -3.69 -8.81
C ASN A 83 -3.98 -2.76 -7.88
N CYS A 84 -2.65 -2.79 -7.94
CA CYS A 84 -1.81 -2.14 -6.94
C CYS A 84 -1.84 -0.62 -7.02
N LEU A 85 -1.85 -0.03 -8.23
CA LEU A 85 -1.86 1.42 -8.36
C LEU A 85 -3.13 2.05 -7.74
N PRO A 86 -4.35 1.65 -8.14
CA PRO A 86 -5.55 2.20 -7.53
C PRO A 86 -5.72 1.78 -6.07
N GLN A 87 -5.26 0.60 -5.65
CA GLN A 87 -5.25 0.20 -4.24
C GLN A 87 -4.39 1.15 -3.38
N THR A 88 -3.17 1.49 -3.84
CA THR A 88 -2.30 2.43 -3.14
C THR A 88 -2.95 3.82 -3.05
N ILE A 89 -3.64 4.26 -4.11
CA ILE A 89 -4.39 5.52 -4.10
C ILE A 89 -5.49 5.53 -3.05
N LEU A 90 -6.23 4.42 -2.88
CA LEU A 90 -7.26 4.34 -1.85
C LEU A 90 -6.67 4.39 -0.44
N HIS A 91 -5.56 3.70 -0.19
CA HIS A 91 -4.89 3.78 1.09
C HIS A 91 -4.41 5.21 1.37
N ASP A 92 -3.73 5.85 0.42
CA ASP A 92 -3.26 7.23 0.62
C ASP A 92 -4.40 8.25 0.74
N ALA A 93 -5.52 8.04 0.05
CA ALA A 93 -6.71 8.87 0.22
C ALA A 93 -7.31 8.69 1.63
N MET A 94 -7.36 7.46 2.15
CA MET A 94 -7.85 7.17 3.49
C MET A 94 -6.94 7.74 4.58
N ASP A 95 -5.63 7.53 4.46
CA ASP A 95 -4.63 8.07 5.40
C ASP A 95 -4.81 9.60 5.54
N GLU A 96 -5.01 10.30 4.42
CA GLU A 96 -5.15 11.76 4.44
C GLU A 96 -6.55 12.25 4.80
N LEU A 97 -7.60 11.47 4.56
CA LEU A 97 -8.93 11.76 5.13
C LEU A 97 -8.91 11.65 6.65
N GLU A 98 -8.17 10.68 7.19
CA GLU A 98 -7.99 10.51 8.63
C GLU A 98 -7.18 11.67 9.23
N GLU A 99 -6.10 12.08 8.58
CA GLU A 99 -5.21 13.16 9.04
C GLU A 99 -5.81 14.57 8.90
N GLU A 100 -6.45 14.90 7.77
CA GLU A 100 -6.85 16.27 7.46
C GLU A 100 -8.32 16.59 7.78
N VAL A 101 -9.20 15.58 7.79
CA VAL A 101 -10.66 15.79 7.95
C VAL A 101 -11.19 15.16 9.24
N THR A 102 -10.67 14.00 9.65
CA THR A 102 -11.28 13.07 10.61
C THR A 102 -12.37 12.21 9.95
N LEU A 103 -12.23 10.89 10.05
CA LEU A 103 -13.09 9.92 9.39
C LEU A 103 -14.59 10.06 9.74
N SER A 104 -14.93 10.59 10.93
CA SER A 104 -16.31 10.82 11.36
C SER A 104 -17.03 11.95 10.60
N GLU A 105 -16.29 12.84 9.94
CA GLU A 105 -16.82 14.00 9.22
C GLU A 105 -16.77 13.83 7.68
N VAL A 106 -16.29 12.68 7.22
CA VAL A 106 -16.09 12.40 5.81
C VAL A 106 -17.43 12.26 5.09
N THR A 107 -17.55 12.92 3.93
CA THR A 107 -18.70 12.78 3.04
C THR A 107 -18.29 12.07 1.74
N THR A 108 -19.26 11.60 0.96
CA THR A 108 -18.97 11.05 -0.39
C THR A 108 -18.27 12.07 -1.30
N GLN A 109 -18.58 13.36 -1.16
CA GLN A 109 -17.91 14.41 -1.92
C GLN A 109 -16.45 14.59 -1.48
N THR A 110 -16.18 14.53 -0.17
CA THR A 110 -14.82 14.56 0.37
C THR A 110 -14.02 13.36 -0.14
N ILE A 111 -14.57 12.14 -0.09
CA ILE A 111 -13.89 10.93 -0.57
C ILE A 111 -13.55 11.03 -2.04
N GLU A 112 -14.52 11.45 -2.86
CA GLU A 112 -14.31 11.61 -4.30
C GLU A 112 -13.21 12.62 -4.59
N GLN A 113 -13.20 13.76 -3.89
CA GLN A 113 -12.17 14.78 -4.05
C GLN A 113 -10.77 14.26 -3.67
N TYR A 114 -10.64 13.56 -2.53
CA TYR A 114 -9.35 13.00 -2.10
C TYR A 114 -8.86 11.92 -3.06
N CYS A 115 -9.75 11.04 -3.53
CA CYS A 115 -9.41 10.07 -4.56
C CYS A 115 -8.85 10.74 -5.83
N LEU A 116 -9.56 11.75 -6.36
CA LEU A 116 -9.13 12.50 -7.55
C LEU A 116 -7.81 13.27 -7.33
N ASN A 117 -7.63 13.86 -6.15
CA ASN A 117 -6.42 14.58 -5.79
C ASN A 117 -5.20 13.66 -5.79
N ARG A 118 -5.31 12.46 -5.21
CA ARG A 118 -4.20 11.49 -5.19
C ARG A 118 -3.82 11.02 -6.59
N TRP A 119 -4.80 10.74 -7.45
CA TRP A 119 -4.55 10.45 -8.87
C TRP A 119 -3.82 11.60 -9.57
N SER A 120 -4.24 12.84 -9.34
CA SER A 120 -3.64 14.03 -9.95
C SER A 120 -2.21 14.28 -9.43
N LEU A 121 -1.93 13.93 -8.18
CA LEU A 121 -0.61 14.09 -7.57
C LEU A 121 0.42 13.13 -8.18
N ILE A 122 0.04 11.86 -8.37
CA ILE A 122 0.96 10.83 -8.88
C ILE A 122 0.98 10.75 -10.42
N TYR A 123 -0.04 11.28 -11.08
CA TYR A 123 -0.18 11.28 -12.53
C TYR A 123 -0.72 12.64 -12.99
N PRO A 124 0.10 13.71 -13.00
CA PRO A 124 -0.36 15.08 -13.28
C PRO A 124 -0.73 15.33 -14.75
N SER A 125 -0.14 14.56 -15.67
CA SER A 125 -0.33 14.71 -17.12
C SER A 125 -1.33 13.68 -17.67
N GLN A 126 -2.58 13.76 -17.21
CA GLN A 126 -3.67 12.87 -17.65
C GLN A 126 -4.28 13.29 -18.99
N SER A 127 -4.51 12.33 -19.88
CA SER A 127 -5.39 12.53 -21.04
C SER A 127 -6.86 12.71 -20.61
N ASP A 128 -7.72 13.20 -21.51
CA ASP A 128 -9.14 13.34 -21.20
C ASP A 128 -9.85 11.98 -21.03
N GLU A 129 -9.33 10.92 -21.65
CA GLU A 129 -9.78 9.56 -21.45
C GLU A 129 -9.39 9.05 -20.06
N ASP A 130 -8.13 9.24 -19.66
CA ASP A 130 -7.66 8.90 -18.31
C ASP A 130 -8.51 9.58 -17.24
N LYS A 131 -8.81 10.88 -17.40
CA LYS A 131 -9.65 11.64 -16.47
C LYS A 131 -11.04 11.05 -16.32
N LYS A 132 -11.70 10.66 -17.42
CA LYS A 132 -13.04 10.06 -17.38
C LYS A 132 -13.03 8.73 -16.64
N THR A 133 -12.03 7.90 -16.94
CA THR A 133 -11.87 6.59 -16.33
C THR A 133 -11.55 6.69 -14.83
N ILE A 134 -10.70 7.63 -14.44
CA ILE A 134 -10.39 7.97 -13.04
C ILE A 134 -11.63 8.53 -12.33
N GLN A 135 -12.40 9.41 -12.96
CA GLN A 135 -13.65 9.94 -12.40
C GLN A 135 -14.67 8.82 -12.15
N ALA A 136 -14.84 7.90 -13.10
CA ALA A 136 -15.73 6.75 -12.94
C ALA A 136 -15.27 5.85 -11.78
N TYR A 137 -13.96 5.63 -11.65
CA TYR A 137 -13.38 4.90 -10.53
C TYR A 137 -13.68 5.57 -9.18
N CYS A 138 -13.35 6.86 -9.02
CA CYS A 138 -13.58 7.59 -7.78
C CYS A 138 -15.08 7.71 -7.44
N ALA A 139 -15.95 7.82 -8.46
CA ALA A 139 -17.40 7.80 -8.29
C ALA A 139 -17.92 6.46 -7.77
N CYS A 140 -17.31 5.34 -8.18
CA CYS A 140 -17.62 4.02 -7.63
C CYS A 140 -17.13 3.86 -6.18
N VAL A 141 -15.92 4.34 -5.90
CA VAL A 141 -15.27 4.21 -4.58
C VAL A 141 -16.05 4.95 -3.51
N LYS A 142 -16.49 6.18 -3.78
CA LYS A 142 -16.97 7.11 -2.74
C LYS A 142 -18.09 6.56 -1.86
N THR A 143 -19.04 5.83 -2.43
CA THR A 143 -20.17 5.28 -1.68
C THR A 143 -19.77 4.05 -0.86
N LYS A 144 -18.90 3.19 -1.41
CA LYS A 144 -18.42 1.98 -0.76
C LYS A 144 -17.47 2.32 0.40
N LEU A 145 -16.59 3.29 0.17
CA LEU A 145 -15.63 3.73 1.18
C LEU A 145 -16.35 4.42 2.34
N LEU A 146 -17.38 5.23 2.09
CA LEU A 146 -18.17 5.84 3.17
C LEU A 146 -18.83 4.76 4.06
N SER A 147 -19.49 3.76 3.45
CA SER A 147 -20.11 2.66 4.20
C SER A 147 -19.10 1.81 4.98
N PHE A 148 -17.87 1.73 4.49
CA PHE A 148 -16.77 1.07 5.17
C PHE A 148 -16.22 1.90 6.34
N ILE A 149 -16.04 3.22 6.15
CA ILE A 149 -15.58 4.16 7.18
C ILE A 149 -16.47 4.11 8.43
N GLU A 150 -17.80 4.00 8.25
CA GLU A 150 -18.76 3.88 9.36
C GLU A 150 -18.53 2.64 10.27
N GLN A 151 -17.73 1.67 9.81
CA GLN A 151 -17.43 0.42 10.51
C GLN A 151 -15.95 0.31 10.93
N ILE A 152 -15.13 1.30 10.58
CA ILE A 152 -13.66 1.19 10.62
C ILE A 152 -13.08 1.03 12.03
N GLU A 153 -13.73 1.56 13.07
CA GLU A 153 -13.27 1.43 14.46
C GLU A 153 -13.42 0.01 15.03
N LYS A 154 -14.15 -0.87 14.32
CA LYS A 154 -14.50 -2.22 14.80
C LYS A 154 -13.72 -3.33 14.11
N ILE A 155 -12.85 -2.99 13.17
CA ILE A 155 -12.14 -3.95 12.33
C ILE A 155 -10.64 -3.94 12.63
N SER A 156 -9.99 -5.05 12.35
CA SER A 156 -8.54 -5.17 12.39
C SER A 156 -7.87 -4.54 11.16
N ASN A 157 -6.57 -4.25 11.26
CA ASN A 157 -5.77 -3.80 10.12
C ASN A 157 -5.82 -4.78 8.93
N LYS A 158 -6.00 -6.08 9.20
CA LYS A 158 -6.13 -7.08 8.15
C LYS A 158 -7.46 -6.91 7.40
N GLU A 159 -8.57 -6.83 8.13
CA GLU A 159 -9.89 -6.60 7.57
C GLU A 159 -9.97 -5.26 6.84
N TYR A 160 -9.26 -4.25 7.32
CA TYR A 160 -9.11 -2.97 6.62
C TYR A 160 -8.48 -3.14 5.23
N ASN A 161 -7.33 -3.82 5.16
CA ASN A 161 -6.64 -4.06 3.90
C ASN A 161 -7.47 -4.93 2.93
N GLU A 162 -8.19 -5.93 3.45
CA GLU A 162 -9.09 -6.76 2.67
C GLU A 162 -10.26 -5.95 2.09
N ALA A 163 -10.90 -5.10 2.91
CA ALA A 163 -11.98 -4.25 2.46
C ALA A 163 -11.55 -3.24 1.39
N ILE A 164 -10.38 -2.59 1.55
CA ILE A 164 -9.83 -1.69 0.53
C ILE A 164 -9.54 -2.46 -0.77
N ASN A 165 -8.97 -3.65 -0.69
CA ASN A 165 -8.72 -4.50 -1.86
C ASN A 165 -10.03 -4.92 -2.57
N ASP A 166 -11.08 -5.22 -1.81
CA ASP A 166 -12.38 -5.59 -2.37
C ASP A 166 -13.07 -4.41 -3.06
N ILE A 167 -13.09 -3.24 -2.42
CA ILE A 167 -13.59 -1.99 -3.02
C ILE A 167 -12.82 -1.69 -4.31
N ASN A 168 -11.48 -1.79 -4.24
CA ASN A 168 -10.62 -1.58 -5.39
C ASN A 168 -10.93 -2.56 -6.53
N THR A 169 -11.08 -3.85 -6.23
CA THR A 169 -11.37 -4.88 -7.23
C THR A 169 -12.70 -4.60 -7.94
N ILE A 170 -13.73 -4.23 -7.17
CA ILE A 170 -15.05 -3.91 -7.72
C ILE A 170 -14.99 -2.64 -8.59
N CYS A 171 -14.30 -1.60 -8.13
CA CYS A 171 -14.31 -0.31 -8.84
C CYS A 171 -13.32 -0.23 -10.00
N SER A 172 -12.26 -1.03 -9.98
CA SER A 172 -11.25 -1.09 -11.04
C SER A 172 -11.75 -1.76 -12.32
N GLU A 173 -12.94 -2.37 -12.32
CA GLU A 173 -13.59 -2.82 -13.55
C GLU A 173 -13.77 -1.68 -14.55
N ASN A 174 -13.99 -0.45 -14.05
CA ASN A 174 -14.11 0.75 -14.87
C ASN A 174 -12.76 1.25 -15.42
N LEU A 175 -11.64 0.83 -14.84
CA LEU A 175 -10.29 1.14 -15.33
C LEU A 175 -9.86 0.25 -16.50
N ASN A 176 -10.70 -0.72 -16.88
CA ASN A 176 -10.40 -1.74 -17.88
C ASN A 176 -10.97 -1.47 -19.28
N GLN A 177 -11.72 -0.36 -19.46
CA GLN A 177 -12.23 0.10 -20.74
C GLN A 177 -11.31 1.16 -21.33
#